data_AF-A0AAU0R4X2-F1
#
_entry.id   AF-A0AAU0R4X2-F1
#
_cell.length_a   1.000
_cell.length_b   1.000
_cell.length_c   1.000
_cell.angle_alpha   90.00
_cell.angle_beta   90.00
_cell.angle_gamma   90.00
#
_symmetry.space_group_name_H-M   'P 1'
#
loop_
_entity.id
_entity.type
_entity.pdbx_description
1 polymer ?
#
loop_
_entity_poly.entity_id
_entity_poly.type
_entity_poly.pdbx_seq_one_letter_code
_entity_poly.pdbx_strand_id
1 'polypeptide(L)'
;MKENLEIIQKVIREKFEVNNLKRMLFEYLSKMEDGYAILKVDMDYELLVYNLTSQQNEIFKISLDDNFTIFQYKALYEYDIDFYYHIHVAIGHFKENDFGFTIDKCLALFKFNDDLSLYDVVFTIHECYKS
;
A
#
# COMPACT_ATOMS: atom_id res chain seq x y z
N MET A 1 -1.32 -12.80 26.43
CA MET A 1 -2.05 -12.26 25.25
C MET A 1 -1.48 -10.92 24.78
N LYS A 2 -1.28 -9.93 25.67
CA LYS A 2 -0.68 -8.62 25.34
C LYS A 2 0.78 -8.73 24.86
N GLU A 3 1.64 -9.46 25.58
CA GLU A 3 3.05 -9.68 25.19
C GLU A 3 3.19 -10.38 23.83
N ASN A 4 2.32 -11.37 23.53
CA ASN A 4 2.34 -12.05 22.24
C ASN A 4 1.98 -11.09 21.09
N LEU A 5 1.08 -10.14 21.32
CA LEU A 5 0.68 -9.13 20.33
C LEU A 5 1.82 -8.13 20.05
N GLU A 6 2.55 -7.72 21.08
CA GLU A 6 3.73 -6.83 20.94
C GLU A 6 4.86 -7.52 20.16
N ILE A 7 5.11 -8.81 20.42
CA ILE A 7 6.09 -9.62 19.67
C ILE A 7 5.66 -9.75 18.20
N ILE A 8 4.39 -10.06 17.94
CA ILE A 8 3.83 -10.15 16.58
C ILE A 8 4.00 -8.83 15.84
N GLN A 9 3.64 -7.70 16.47
CA GLN A 9 3.82 -6.37 15.89
C GLN A 9 5.28 -6.03 15.57
N LYS A 10 6.21 -6.44 16.45
CA LYS A 10 7.64 -6.28 16.20
C LYS A 10 8.11 -7.08 14.99
N VAL A 11 7.77 -8.36 14.91
CA VAL A 11 8.12 -9.23 13.78
C VAL A 11 7.57 -8.69 12.45
N ILE A 12 6.35 -8.15 12.45
CA ILE A 12 5.73 -7.55 11.27
C ILE A 12 6.51 -6.32 10.82
N ARG A 13 6.84 -5.42 11.74
CA ARG A 13 7.60 -4.19 11.40
C ARG A 13 8.98 -4.53 10.83
N GLU A 14 9.65 -5.52 11.38
CA GLU A 14 10.96 -6.00 10.88
C GLU A 14 10.85 -6.69 9.52
N LYS A 15 9.77 -7.43 9.26
CA LYS A 15 9.58 -8.12 7.98
C LYS A 15 9.20 -7.16 6.84
N PHE A 16 8.38 -6.15 7.15
CA PHE A 16 7.80 -5.23 6.18
C PHE A 16 8.45 -3.85 6.22
N GLU A 17 9.75 -3.83 5.97
CA GLU A 17 10.49 -2.61 5.68
C GLU A 17 10.16 -2.08 4.28
N VAL A 18 10.38 -0.77 4.07
CA VAL A 18 10.08 -0.07 2.82
C VAL A 18 10.65 -0.77 1.59
N ASN A 19 11.92 -1.18 1.63
CA ASN A 19 12.57 -1.83 0.48
C ASN A 19 11.96 -3.21 0.17
N ASN A 20 11.57 -3.96 1.20
CA ASN A 20 10.87 -5.24 1.01
C ASN A 20 9.49 -5.00 0.36
N LEU A 21 8.74 -4.01 0.84
CA LEU A 21 7.43 -3.66 0.26
C LEU A 21 7.55 -3.18 -1.19
N LYS A 22 8.58 -2.38 -1.51
CA LYS A 22 8.88 -1.99 -2.90
C LYS A 22 9.10 -3.22 -3.78
N ARG A 23 9.96 -4.15 -3.36
CA ARG A 23 10.20 -5.39 -4.13
C ARG A 23 8.90 -6.18 -4.32
N MET A 24 8.13 -6.39 -3.25
CA MET A 24 6.87 -7.13 -3.31
C MET A 24 5.83 -6.44 -4.20
N LEU A 25 5.76 -5.11 -4.19
CA LEU A 25 4.88 -4.35 -5.08
C LEU A 25 5.24 -4.60 -6.55
N PHE A 26 6.51 -4.48 -6.92
CA PHE A 26 6.91 -4.64 -8.32
C PHE A 26 6.76 -6.09 -8.79
N GLU A 27 6.98 -7.07 -7.92
CA GLU A 27 6.64 -8.47 -8.19
C GLU A 27 5.12 -8.63 -8.41
N TYR A 28 4.28 -8.00 -7.58
CA TYR A 28 2.82 -8.03 -7.74
C TYR A 28 2.39 -7.37 -9.05
N LEU A 29 2.88 -6.17 -9.36
CA LEU A 29 2.55 -5.43 -10.58
C LEU A 29 2.95 -6.22 -11.84
N SER A 30 4.11 -6.90 -11.83
CA SER A 30 4.53 -7.77 -12.95
C SER A 30 3.62 -8.98 -13.18
N LYS A 31 2.94 -9.48 -12.14
CA LYS A 31 2.00 -10.61 -12.24
C LYS A 31 0.61 -10.17 -12.70
N MET A 32 0.28 -8.91 -12.47
CA MET A 32 -0.99 -8.28 -12.84
C MET A 32 -0.89 -7.46 -14.14
N GLU A 33 0.28 -7.49 -14.77
CA GLU A 33 0.53 -6.93 -16.11
C GLU A 33 -0.47 -7.54 -17.11
N ASP A 34 -0.84 -6.76 -18.14
CA ASP A 34 -1.92 -7.06 -19.10
C ASP A 34 -3.34 -7.08 -18.50
N GLY A 35 -3.51 -6.64 -17.25
CA GLY A 35 -4.82 -6.33 -16.67
C GLY A 35 -5.36 -4.97 -17.13
N TYR A 36 -6.69 -4.78 -17.08
CA TYR A 36 -7.33 -3.51 -17.46
C TYR A 36 -6.81 -2.28 -16.67
N ALA A 37 -6.30 -2.49 -15.46
CA ALA A 37 -5.90 -1.43 -14.55
C ALA A 37 -4.38 -1.22 -14.41
N ILE A 38 -3.54 -2.08 -15.03
CA ILE A 38 -2.08 -2.06 -14.83
C ILE A 38 -1.39 -2.27 -16.19
N LEU A 39 -0.62 -1.27 -16.61
CA LEU A 39 0.16 -1.31 -17.85
C LEU A 39 1.63 -1.06 -17.56
N LYS A 40 2.52 -1.88 -18.11
CA LYS A 40 3.96 -1.62 -18.04
C LYS A 40 4.39 -0.64 -19.12
N VAL A 41 5.11 0.41 -18.73
CA VAL A 41 5.63 1.44 -19.63
C VAL A 41 7.12 1.65 -19.33
N ASP A 42 7.97 1.21 -20.24
CA ASP A 42 9.42 1.14 -20.04
C ASP A 42 9.82 0.31 -18.79
N MET A 43 10.36 0.97 -17.77
CA MET A 43 10.77 0.39 -16.49
C MET A 43 9.76 0.65 -15.36
N ASP A 44 8.65 1.31 -15.67
CA ASP A 44 7.64 1.78 -14.73
C ASP A 44 6.29 1.10 -14.99
N TYR A 45 5.33 1.34 -14.10
CA TYR A 45 3.95 0.87 -14.23
C TYR A 45 2.96 2.04 -14.18
N GLU A 46 2.05 2.09 -15.14
CA GLU A 46 0.88 2.95 -15.11
C GLU A 46 -0.29 2.20 -14.49
N LEU A 47 -0.90 2.80 -13.46
CA LEU A 47 -2.00 2.23 -12.71
C LEU A 47 -3.24 3.10 -12.84
N LEU A 48 -4.38 2.45 -13.06
CA LEU A 48 -5.69 3.07 -12.94
C LEU A 48 -6.13 3.05 -11.46
N VAL A 49 -6.13 4.21 -10.82
CA VAL A 49 -6.36 4.37 -9.38
C VAL A 49 -7.68 5.09 -9.14
N TYR A 50 -8.51 4.57 -8.25
CA TYR A 50 -9.77 5.22 -7.88
C TYR A 50 -9.53 6.38 -6.90
N ASN A 51 -9.97 7.57 -7.28
CA ASN A 51 -9.98 8.76 -6.43
C ASN A 51 -11.27 8.77 -5.61
N LEU A 52 -11.11 8.64 -4.29
CA LEU A 52 -12.22 8.63 -3.34
C LEU A 52 -12.95 9.98 -3.25
N THR A 53 -12.25 11.08 -3.50
CA THR A 53 -12.78 12.44 -3.47
C THR A 53 -13.58 12.75 -4.73
N SER A 54 -13.00 12.54 -5.91
CA SER A 54 -13.65 12.83 -7.20
C SER A 54 -14.60 11.72 -7.67
N GLN A 55 -14.52 10.53 -7.07
CA GLN A 55 -15.22 9.30 -7.47
C GLN A 55 -14.91 8.86 -8.91
N GLN A 56 -13.73 9.22 -9.42
CA GLN A 56 -13.27 8.87 -10.77
C GLN A 56 -11.97 8.09 -10.73
N ASN A 57 -11.66 7.41 -11.84
CA ASN A 57 -10.37 6.76 -11.99
C ASN A 57 -9.37 7.72 -12.62
N GLU A 58 -8.15 7.72 -12.10
CA GLU A 58 -7.03 8.53 -12.55
C GLU A 58 -5.82 7.63 -12.83
N ILE A 59 -4.97 8.02 -13.78
CA ILE A 59 -3.80 7.25 -14.15
C ILE A 59 -2.58 7.81 -13.43
N PHE A 60 -1.89 6.96 -12.69
CA PHE A 60 -0.64 7.29 -12.02
C PHE A 60 0.50 6.39 -12.50
N LYS A 61 1.65 7.00 -12.75
CA LYS A 61 2.89 6.28 -13.04
C LYS A 61 3.64 6.00 -11.74
N ILE A 62 3.92 4.73 -11.46
CA ILE A 62 4.74 4.28 -10.33
C ILE A 62 6.08 3.75 -10.84
N SER A 63 7.16 4.25 -10.23
CA SER A 63 8.54 3.89 -10.53
C SER A 63 9.23 3.33 -9.29
N LEU A 64 10.27 2.52 -9.48
CA LEU A 64 10.99 1.87 -8.37
C LEU A 64 11.65 2.91 -7.44
N ASP A 65 12.01 4.06 -8.03
CA ASP A 65 12.64 5.20 -7.36
C ASP A 65 11.66 6.04 -6.54
N ASP A 66 10.35 5.80 -6.65
CA ASP A 66 9.36 6.54 -5.87
C ASP A 66 9.57 6.40 -4.37
N ASN A 67 9.31 7.47 -3.63
CA ASN A 67 9.37 7.42 -2.17
C ASN A 67 8.19 6.62 -1.62
N PHE A 68 8.48 5.73 -0.68
CA PHE A 68 7.47 4.89 -0.02
C PHE A 68 7.50 5.23 1.46
N THR A 69 6.38 5.69 2.00
CA THR A 69 6.23 6.00 3.42
C THR A 69 5.17 5.07 4.01
N ILE A 70 5.59 4.20 4.93
CA ILE A 70 4.65 3.37 5.69
C ILE A 70 4.11 4.22 6.83
N PHE A 71 2.80 4.46 6.85
CA PHE A 71 2.17 5.30 7.87
C PHE A 71 1.22 4.52 8.79
N GLN A 72 0.85 3.28 8.42
CA GLN A 72 0.01 2.45 9.28
C GLN A 72 0.25 0.95 9.09
N TYR A 73 0.28 0.24 10.22
CA TYR A 73 0.19 -1.22 10.30
C TYR A 73 -1.10 -1.59 11.03
N LYS A 74 -1.89 -2.50 10.48
CA LYS A 74 -3.15 -2.96 11.09
C LYS A 74 -3.22 -4.48 11.07
N ALA A 75 -3.33 -5.07 12.25
CA ALA A 75 -3.72 -6.47 12.41
C ALA A 75 -5.25 -6.55 12.46
N LEU A 76 -5.82 -7.46 11.68
CA LEU A 76 -7.25 -7.74 11.65
C LEU A 76 -7.47 -9.16 12.16
N TYR A 77 -8.43 -9.31 13.06
CA TYR A 77 -8.86 -10.59 13.58
C TYR A 77 -10.32 -10.78 13.17
N GLU A 78 -10.58 -11.71 12.25
CA GLU A 78 -11.94 -12.12 11.91
C GLU A 78 -12.22 -13.47 12.57
N TYR A 79 -13.31 -13.54 13.36
CA TYR A 79 -13.62 -14.70 14.21
C TYR A 79 -13.78 -16.02 13.45
N ASP A 80 -14.08 -15.96 12.15
CA ASP A 80 -14.35 -17.13 11.30
C ASP A 80 -13.27 -17.38 10.24
N ILE A 81 -12.36 -16.42 9.99
CA ILE A 81 -11.47 -16.43 8.82
C ILE A 81 -10.12 -15.82 9.22
N ASP A 82 -9.28 -16.61 9.88
CA ASP A 82 -7.84 -16.39 10.08
C ASP A 82 -7.36 -14.96 10.48
N PHE A 83 -6.04 -14.83 10.61
CA PHE A 83 -5.38 -13.58 11.00
C PHE A 83 -4.96 -12.84 9.73
N TYR A 84 -5.33 -11.56 9.56
CA TYR A 84 -4.87 -10.74 8.43
C TYR A 84 -4.01 -9.56 8.84
N TYR A 85 -3.15 -9.13 7.94
CA TYR A 85 -2.29 -7.96 8.12
C TYR A 85 -2.46 -6.98 6.97
N HIS A 86 -2.73 -5.73 7.30
CA HIS A 86 -2.82 -4.63 6.37
C HIS A 86 -1.69 -3.64 6.63
N ILE A 87 -1.01 -3.21 5.57
CA ILE A 87 0.03 -2.18 5.64
C ILE A 87 -0.35 -1.07 4.68
N HIS A 88 -0.52 0.13 5.22
CA HIS A 88 -0.84 1.31 4.44
C HIS A 88 0.44 2.07 4.11
N VAL A 89 0.63 2.29 2.82
CA VAL A 89 1.82 2.91 2.26
C VAL A 89 1.41 4.10 1.39
N ALA A 90 2.06 5.23 1.60
CA ALA A 90 2.01 6.36 0.68
C ALA A 90 3.13 6.20 -0.35
N ILE A 91 2.77 6.22 -1.64
CA ILE A 91 3.71 6.23 -2.76
C ILE A 91 3.81 7.66 -3.29
N GLY A 92 5.04 8.17 -3.40
CA GLY A 92 5.35 9.54 -3.77
C GLY A 92 5.73 10.44 -2.60
N HIS A 93 5.66 11.75 -2.79
CA HIS A 93 6.03 12.75 -1.80
C HIS A 93 4.94 12.92 -0.75
N PHE A 94 5.10 12.19 0.35
CA PHE A 94 4.22 12.24 1.51
C PHE A 94 4.60 13.38 2.47
N LYS A 95 3.61 14.16 2.92
CA LYS A 95 3.76 15.09 4.03
C LYS A 95 2.59 14.93 4.99
N GLU A 96 2.88 14.79 6.26
CA GLU A 96 1.89 14.83 7.34
C GLU A 96 1.81 16.26 7.91
N ASN A 97 0.61 16.70 8.24
CA ASN A 97 0.35 17.98 8.91
C ASN A 97 -0.69 17.77 10.03
N ASP A 98 -0.88 18.78 10.88
CA ASP A 98 -1.80 18.70 12.04
C ASP A 98 -3.25 18.34 11.65
N PHE A 99 -3.60 18.44 10.37
CA PHE A 99 -4.94 18.26 9.87
C PHE A 99 -5.12 17.04 8.95
N GLY A 100 -4.07 16.24 8.74
CA GLY A 100 -4.09 15.09 7.83
C GLY A 100 -2.75 14.86 7.13
N PHE A 101 -2.80 14.46 5.86
CA PHE A 101 -1.61 14.24 5.05
C PHE A 101 -1.86 14.64 3.59
N THR A 102 -0.79 14.93 2.86
CA THR A 102 -0.81 15.14 1.41
C THR A 102 0.11 14.14 0.72
N ILE A 103 -0.27 13.76 -0.50
CA ILE A 103 0.47 12.82 -1.35
C ILE A 103 0.28 13.24 -2.81
N ASP A 104 1.31 13.07 -3.63
CA ASP A 104 1.30 13.47 -5.04
C ASP A 104 0.95 12.33 -6.01
N LYS A 105 1.08 11.06 -5.60
CA LYS A 105 0.65 9.90 -6.39
C LYS A 105 -0.53 9.17 -5.76
N CYS A 106 -0.29 8.14 -4.94
CA CYS A 106 -1.37 7.30 -4.45
C CYS A 106 -1.04 6.56 -3.14
N LEU A 107 -2.09 6.12 -2.48
CA LEU A 107 -2.04 5.21 -1.35
C LEU A 107 -2.12 3.78 -1.86
N ALA A 108 -1.31 2.90 -1.29
CA ALA A 108 -1.35 1.47 -1.51
C ALA A 108 -1.65 0.76 -0.18
N LEU A 109 -2.71 -0.06 -0.18
CA LEU A 109 -3.06 -0.97 0.88
C LEU A 109 -2.55 -2.36 0.52
N PHE A 110 -1.47 -2.78 1.16
CA PHE A 110 -0.93 -4.12 1.04
C PHE A 110 -1.69 -5.05 1.99
N LYS A 111 -2.26 -6.12 1.46
CA LYS A 111 -3.00 -7.10 2.24
C LYS A 111 -2.27 -8.43 2.27
N PHE A 112 -2.02 -8.91 3.48
CA PHE A 112 -1.35 -10.17 3.74
C PHE A 112 -2.28 -11.10 4.52
N ASN A 113 -2.22 -12.37 4.18
CA ASN A 113 -2.84 -13.47 4.93
C ASN A 113 -2.03 -13.79 6.21
N ASP A 114 -2.45 -14.83 6.92
CA ASP A 114 -1.88 -15.30 8.17
C ASP A 114 -0.43 -15.82 8.04
N ASP A 115 -0.09 -16.40 6.89
CA ASP A 115 1.27 -16.83 6.54
C ASP A 115 2.20 -15.68 6.10
N LEU A 116 1.70 -14.43 6.12
CA LEU A 116 2.39 -13.20 5.75
C LEU A 116 2.75 -13.11 4.25
N SER A 117 2.02 -13.82 3.39
CA SER A 117 2.10 -13.70 1.93
C SER A 117 1.20 -12.57 1.44
N LEU A 118 1.73 -11.78 0.51
CA LEU A 118 0.96 -10.72 -0.16
C LEU A 118 -0.05 -11.38 -1.11
N TYR A 119 -1.34 -11.12 -0.92
CA TYR A 119 -2.39 -11.65 -1.80
C TYR A 119 -3.07 -10.56 -2.63
N ASP A 120 -3.06 -9.30 -2.17
CA ASP A 120 -3.71 -8.19 -2.87
C ASP A 120 -3.05 -6.84 -2.52
N VAL A 121 -3.10 -5.91 -3.47
CA VAL A 121 -2.74 -4.50 -3.28
C VAL A 121 -3.84 -3.63 -3.87
N VAL A 122 -4.46 -2.82 -3.01
CA VAL A 122 -5.49 -1.86 -3.43
C VAL A 122 -4.90 -0.47 -3.50
N PHE A 123 -5.05 0.18 -4.65
CA PHE A 123 -4.61 1.57 -4.85
C PHE A 123 -5.78 2.53 -4.77
N THR A 124 -5.62 3.61 -4.02
CA THR A 124 -6.58 4.71 -3.96
C THR A 124 -5.84 6.04 -3.88
N ILE A 125 -6.54 7.13 -4.21
CA ILE A 125 -6.11 8.45 -3.78
C ILE A 125 -7.23 9.07 -2.93
N HIS A 126 -6.82 9.74 -1.86
CA HIS A 126 -7.69 10.58 -1.06
C HIS A 126 -7.05 11.96 -1.05
N GLU A 127 -7.60 12.87 -1.84
CA GLU A 127 -7.13 14.26 -1.86
C GLU A 127 -7.51 14.93 -0.54
N CYS A 128 -6.63 14.86 0.45
CA CYS A 128 -6.71 15.69 1.64
C CYS A 128 -6.20 17.09 1.28
N TYR A 129 -7.00 17.88 0.57
CA TYR A 129 -6.74 19.32 0.46
C TYR A 129 -7.00 19.97 1.81
N LYS A 130 -5.94 20.46 2.45
CA LYS A 130 -6.06 21.63 3.32
C LYS A 130 -5.06 22.68 2.86
N SER A 131 -5.68 23.76 2.41
CA SER A 131 -5.15 25.05 2.00
C SER A 131 -4.06 25.60 2.90
#